data_AF-A0A6N7GTV7-F1
#
_entry.id   AF-A0A6N7GTV7-F1
#
_cell.length_a   1.000
_cell.length_b   1.000
_cell.length_c   1.000
_cell.angle_alpha   90.00
_cell.angle_beta   90.00
_cell.angle_gamma   90.00
#
_symmetry.space_group_name_H-M   'P 1'
#
loop_
_entity.id
_entity.type
_entity.pdbx_description
1 polymer ?
#
loop_
_entity_poly.entity_id
_entity_poly.type
_entity_poly.pdbx_seq_one_letter_code
_entity_poly.pdbx_strand_id
1 'polypeptide(L)'
;MNAPTASELITLDTIKAEDLFAPGGVDKVLINVKERVTALNTFDPATKEGREAIKSLAYKIARTKTGLDDLGKEHVAELKRKAGVIDADRKTLRDTLDKLRDDVRKPVDDWEAAEQERIDRHVAALDALSKIAQFDGPEPSLDEIDAAILALQGIYELAWDEDFAERAAQLKERARITLTALRDTTVRRDAEKAELAQLRAEQAERQRLADEAAEAEAQRQHDARVAAEAAERATREAEVAAAREREQLAQAQRDADARAAAAEEATRLANERAERAAETERQRIADAQAAEAEAARKREENKAHKKKINNAAVAALVKHGGLSEDAAKAAVVAIALKQVPNVTITY
;
A
#
# COMPACT_ATOMS: atom_id res chain seq x y z
N MET A 1 131.59 -5.32 -69.52
CA MET A 1 130.66 -5.73 -68.44
C MET A 1 129.49 -4.75 -68.45
N ASN A 2 128.34 -5.17 -68.98
CA ASN A 2 127.12 -4.35 -68.97
C ASN A 2 126.51 -4.43 -67.58
N ALA A 3 126.58 -3.33 -66.83
CA ALA A 3 125.86 -3.18 -65.57
C ALA A 3 124.35 -3.24 -65.85
N PRO A 4 123.55 -3.97 -65.04
CA PRO A 4 122.10 -4.00 -65.20
C PRO A 4 121.58 -2.57 -65.10
N THR A 5 120.96 -2.07 -66.17
CA THR A 5 120.32 -0.76 -66.20
C THR A 5 119.07 -0.82 -65.31
N ALA A 6 119.21 -0.38 -64.04
CA ALA A 6 118.07 -0.21 -63.15
C ALA A 6 116.99 0.66 -63.84
N SER A 7 115.75 0.17 -63.82
CA SER A 7 114.57 0.82 -64.44
C SER A 7 114.09 2.06 -63.68
N GLU A 8 114.57 2.24 -62.45
CA GLU A 8 114.21 3.32 -61.52
C GLU A 8 115.47 4.11 -61.12
N LEU A 9 115.26 5.32 -60.59
CA LEU A 9 116.37 6.21 -60.23
C LEU A 9 117.04 5.82 -58.91
N ILE A 10 116.26 5.25 -57.98
CA ILE A 10 116.69 4.70 -56.69
C ILE A 10 116.06 3.32 -56.51
N THR A 11 116.62 2.47 -55.65
CA THR A 11 116.08 1.13 -55.36
C THR A 11 114.86 1.21 -54.44
N LEU A 12 113.68 0.88 -54.96
CA LEU A 12 112.44 0.95 -54.19
C LEU A 12 112.24 -0.22 -53.22
N ASP A 13 112.70 -1.43 -53.56
CA ASP A 13 112.53 -2.64 -52.72
C ASP A 13 113.18 -2.54 -51.33
N THR A 14 114.10 -1.60 -51.14
CA THR A 14 114.77 -1.34 -49.87
C THR A 14 114.07 -0.29 -49.01
N ILE A 15 113.07 0.41 -49.55
CA ILE A 15 112.33 1.46 -48.86
C ILE A 15 111.10 0.84 -48.20
N LYS A 16 111.07 0.86 -46.87
CA LYS A 16 109.88 0.46 -46.10
C LYS A 16 108.87 1.60 -46.06
N ALA A 17 107.59 1.27 -46.22
CA ALA A 17 106.52 2.26 -46.21
C ALA A 17 106.45 3.00 -44.86
N GLU A 18 106.64 2.29 -43.75
CA GLU A 18 106.64 2.87 -42.41
C GLU A 18 107.71 3.96 -42.25
N ASP A 19 108.92 3.71 -42.77
CA ASP A 19 110.05 4.63 -42.69
C ASP A 19 109.90 5.81 -43.67
N LEU A 20 109.32 5.57 -44.85
CA LEU A 20 109.06 6.61 -45.85
C LEU A 20 108.01 7.61 -45.36
N PHE A 21 106.92 7.13 -44.78
CA PHE A 21 105.80 7.97 -44.35
C PHE A 21 105.89 8.40 -42.88
N ALA A 22 106.97 8.04 -42.18
CA ALA A 22 107.32 8.63 -40.90
C ALA A 22 107.73 10.13 -41.05
N PRO A 23 107.65 10.93 -39.98
CA PRO A 23 108.10 12.32 -40.01
C PRO A 23 109.53 12.48 -40.57
N GLY A 24 109.68 13.26 -41.64
CA GLY A 24 110.96 13.50 -42.32
C GLY A 24 111.46 12.37 -43.23
N GLY A 25 110.73 11.26 -43.36
CA GLY A 25 111.06 10.14 -44.25
C GLY A 25 111.02 10.53 -45.73
N VAL A 26 109.93 11.19 -46.14
CA VAL A 26 109.75 11.72 -47.51
C VAL A 26 110.87 12.68 -47.88
N ASP A 27 111.26 13.59 -46.97
CA ASP A 27 112.32 14.57 -47.23
C ASP A 27 113.66 13.89 -47.53
N LYS A 28 114.03 12.86 -46.76
CA LYS A 28 115.26 12.08 -47.00
C LYS A 28 115.26 11.42 -48.38
N VAL A 29 114.14 10.82 -48.77
CA VAL A 29 114.01 10.17 -50.08
C VAL A 29 114.06 11.20 -51.22
N LEU A 30 113.39 12.34 -51.06
CA LEU A 30 113.42 13.41 -52.05
C LEU A 30 114.82 14.05 -52.18
N ILE A 31 115.56 14.21 -51.08
CA ILE A 31 116.96 14.65 -51.11
C ILE A 31 117.80 13.65 -51.90
N ASN A 32 117.70 12.36 -51.60
CA ASN A 32 118.45 11.31 -52.32
C ASN A 32 118.13 11.30 -53.82
N VAL A 33 116.84 11.41 -54.18
CA VAL A 33 116.39 11.52 -55.58
C VAL A 33 117.02 12.74 -56.25
N LYS A 34 116.96 13.92 -55.62
CA LYS A 34 117.52 15.17 -56.18
C LYS A 34 119.04 15.09 -56.37
N GLU A 35 119.76 14.56 -55.38
CA GLU A 35 121.20 14.32 -55.47
C GLU A 35 121.53 13.38 -56.63
N ARG A 36 120.74 12.30 -56.79
CA ARG A 36 120.93 11.34 -57.88
C ARG A 36 120.61 11.91 -59.26
N VAL A 37 119.56 12.73 -59.39
CA VAL A 37 119.27 13.47 -60.63
C VAL A 37 120.42 14.41 -60.97
N THR A 38 120.90 15.18 -59.99
CA THR A 38 121.97 16.17 -60.19
C THR A 38 123.26 15.50 -60.66
N ALA A 39 123.63 14.38 -60.04
CA ALA A 39 124.82 13.62 -60.40
C ALA A 39 124.75 12.99 -61.81
N LEU A 40 123.55 12.67 -62.30
CA LEU A 40 123.35 11.99 -63.59
C LEU A 40 122.98 12.94 -64.74
N ASN A 41 122.53 14.15 -64.45
CA ASN A 41 122.07 15.11 -65.46
C ASN A 41 123.21 16.00 -66.00
N THR A 42 124.24 15.38 -66.58
CA THR A 42 125.43 16.06 -67.13
C THR A 42 125.46 16.06 -68.66
N PHE A 43 124.39 15.60 -69.31
CA PHE A 43 124.32 15.42 -70.75
C PHE A 43 123.91 16.70 -71.50
N ASP A 44 124.54 16.93 -72.66
CA ASP A 44 124.27 18.10 -73.50
C ASP A 44 123.01 17.92 -74.38
N PRO A 45 121.95 18.73 -74.19
CA PRO A 45 120.72 18.64 -74.98
C PRO A 45 120.89 19.06 -76.45
N ALA A 46 122.00 19.69 -76.85
CA ALA A 46 122.28 19.99 -78.25
C ALA A 46 122.55 18.71 -79.07
N THR A 47 123.04 17.65 -78.43
CA THR A 47 123.34 16.35 -79.06
C THR A 47 122.13 15.41 -79.05
N LYS A 48 122.02 14.51 -80.04
CA LYS A 48 120.94 13.52 -80.10
C LYS A 48 121.04 12.54 -78.92
N GLU A 49 122.25 12.08 -78.65
CA GLU A 49 122.58 11.14 -77.59
C GLU A 49 122.27 11.73 -76.21
N GLY A 50 122.61 13.00 -75.97
CA GLY A 50 122.31 13.70 -74.73
C GLY A 50 120.81 13.89 -74.49
N ARG A 51 120.02 14.20 -75.53
CA ARG A 51 118.54 14.24 -75.41
C ARG A 51 117.94 12.89 -75.05
N GLU A 52 118.42 11.79 -75.63
CA GLU A 52 117.94 10.44 -75.30
C GLU A 52 118.31 10.03 -73.86
N ALA A 53 119.51 10.41 -73.39
CA ALA A 53 119.92 10.18 -72.00
C ALA A 53 119.06 10.98 -71.00
N ILE A 54 118.74 12.25 -71.29
CA ILE A 54 117.84 13.09 -70.47
C ILE A 54 116.43 12.50 -70.42
N LYS A 55 115.88 12.06 -71.56
CA LYS A 55 114.57 11.37 -71.61
C LYS A 55 114.56 10.09 -70.77
N SER A 56 115.64 9.30 -70.83
CA SER A 56 115.80 8.09 -70.02
C SER A 56 115.83 8.41 -68.51
N LEU A 57 116.56 9.47 -68.11
CA LEU A 57 116.57 9.94 -66.73
C LEU A 57 115.18 10.40 -66.26
N ALA A 58 114.47 11.17 -67.09
CA ALA A 58 113.10 11.60 -66.82
C ALA A 58 112.13 10.41 -66.66
N TYR A 59 112.27 9.38 -67.49
CA TYR A 59 111.50 8.14 -67.37
C TYR A 59 111.77 7.43 -66.04
N LYS A 60 113.05 7.34 -65.61
CA LYS A 60 113.41 6.75 -64.32
C LYS A 60 112.82 7.53 -63.13
N ILE A 61 112.81 8.86 -63.19
CA ILE A 61 112.14 9.71 -62.19
C ILE A 61 110.64 9.40 -62.14
N ALA A 62 109.98 9.31 -63.30
CA ALA A 62 108.56 9.00 -63.38
C ALA A 62 108.24 7.62 -62.79
N ARG A 63 109.09 6.61 -63.06
CA ARG A 63 108.96 5.26 -62.47
C ARG A 63 109.15 5.27 -60.95
N THR A 64 110.18 5.95 -60.45
CA THR A 64 110.40 6.13 -59.00
C THR A 64 109.22 6.81 -58.33
N LYS A 65 108.63 7.85 -58.95
CA LYS A 65 107.41 8.50 -58.43
C LYS A 65 106.24 7.52 -58.33
N THR A 66 105.97 6.77 -59.40
CA THR A 66 104.88 5.79 -59.42
C THR A 66 105.07 4.72 -58.35
N GLY A 67 106.26 4.15 -58.21
CA GLY A 67 106.49 3.12 -57.20
C GLY A 67 106.39 3.64 -55.76
N LEU A 68 106.80 4.88 -55.48
CA LEU A 68 106.58 5.50 -54.15
C LEU A 68 105.08 5.77 -53.87
N ASP A 69 104.31 6.18 -54.88
CA ASP A 69 102.86 6.37 -54.77
C ASP A 69 102.13 5.04 -54.54
N ASP A 70 102.50 3.99 -55.27
CA ASP A 70 101.93 2.66 -55.12
C ASP A 70 102.28 2.05 -53.76
N LEU A 71 103.50 2.26 -53.25
CA LEU A 71 103.89 1.87 -51.89
C LEU A 71 103.01 2.55 -50.82
N GLY A 72 102.68 3.83 -51.01
CA GLY A 72 101.76 4.55 -50.12
C GLY A 72 100.33 4.02 -50.17
N LYS A 73 99.81 3.71 -51.37
CA LYS A 73 98.48 3.11 -51.52
C LYS A 73 98.41 1.74 -50.84
N GLU A 74 99.42 0.90 -51.04
CA GLU A 74 99.49 -0.43 -50.43
C GLU A 74 99.55 -0.34 -48.91
N HIS A 75 100.38 0.55 -48.36
CA HIS A 75 100.48 0.76 -46.92
C HIS A 75 99.15 1.25 -46.30
N VAL A 76 98.49 2.23 -46.91
CA VAL A 76 97.16 2.69 -46.44
C VAL A 76 96.11 1.58 -46.56
N ALA A 77 96.14 0.78 -47.62
CA ALA A 77 95.24 -0.35 -47.78
C ALA A 77 95.47 -1.43 -46.69
N GLU A 78 96.72 -1.72 -46.35
CA GLU A 78 97.07 -2.64 -45.26
C GLU A 78 96.64 -2.10 -43.90
N LEU A 79 96.88 -0.81 -43.61
CA LEU A 79 96.44 -0.16 -42.37
C LEU A 79 94.91 -0.21 -42.22
N LYS A 80 94.16 0.11 -43.28
CA LYS A 80 92.70 0.01 -43.28
C LYS A 80 92.22 -1.43 -43.07
N ARG A 81 92.91 -2.41 -43.66
CA ARG A 81 92.60 -3.84 -43.45
C ARG A 81 92.82 -4.24 -41.99
N LYS A 82 93.98 -3.89 -41.41
CA LYS A 82 94.28 -4.15 -39.99
C LYS A 82 93.28 -3.48 -39.06
N ALA A 83 92.94 -2.21 -39.30
CA ALA A 83 91.92 -1.49 -38.55
C ALA A 83 90.54 -2.16 -38.65
N GLY A 84 90.14 -2.58 -39.86
CA GLY A 84 88.87 -3.29 -40.07
C GLY A 84 88.78 -4.62 -39.33
N VAL A 85 89.88 -5.39 -39.27
CA VAL A 85 89.95 -6.62 -38.47
C VAL A 85 89.80 -6.30 -36.98
N ILE A 86 90.52 -5.28 -36.48
CA ILE A 86 90.43 -4.87 -35.07
C ILE A 86 89.00 -4.45 -34.72
N ASP A 87 88.33 -3.67 -35.57
CA ASP A 87 86.96 -3.23 -35.30
C ASP A 87 85.95 -4.39 -35.34
N ALA A 88 86.14 -5.36 -36.23
CA ALA A 88 85.34 -6.58 -36.26
C ALA A 88 85.54 -7.41 -34.98
N ASP A 89 86.79 -7.63 -34.58
CA ASP A 89 87.12 -8.37 -33.35
C ASP A 89 86.59 -7.65 -32.10
N ARG A 90 86.71 -6.33 -32.04
CA ARG A 90 86.14 -5.52 -30.94
C ARG A 90 84.62 -5.65 -30.85
N LYS A 91 83.93 -5.72 -31.99
CA LYS A 91 82.48 -5.97 -32.03
C LYS A 91 82.18 -7.38 -31.53
N THR A 92 82.85 -8.40 -32.05
CA THR A 92 82.65 -9.79 -31.62
C THR A 92 82.92 -9.95 -30.11
N LEU A 93 83.99 -9.33 -29.59
CA LEU A 93 84.29 -9.33 -28.16
C LEU A 93 83.15 -8.71 -27.34
N ARG A 94 82.67 -7.53 -27.73
CA ARG A 94 81.56 -6.86 -27.03
C ARG A 94 80.30 -7.71 -27.04
N ASP A 95 79.85 -8.13 -28.23
CA ASP A 95 78.60 -8.87 -28.40
C ASP A 95 78.67 -10.22 -27.65
N THR A 96 79.83 -10.89 -27.65
CA THR A 96 80.03 -12.17 -26.93
C THR A 96 80.04 -11.97 -25.42
N LEU A 97 80.73 -10.94 -24.92
CA LEU A 97 80.80 -10.66 -23.48
C LEU A 97 79.45 -10.16 -22.93
N ASP A 98 78.70 -9.36 -23.70
CA ASP A 98 77.33 -8.96 -23.35
C ASP A 98 76.42 -10.19 -23.24
N LYS A 99 76.46 -11.09 -24.23
CA LYS A 99 75.68 -12.33 -24.19
C LYS A 99 76.08 -13.20 -22.99
N LEU A 100 77.37 -13.37 -22.72
CA LEU A 100 77.83 -14.17 -21.59
C LEU A 100 77.39 -13.57 -20.25
N ARG A 101 77.43 -12.24 -20.11
CA ARG A 101 76.89 -11.54 -18.93
C ARG A 101 75.41 -11.87 -18.76
N ASP A 102 74.63 -11.76 -19.82
CA ASP A 102 73.18 -11.96 -19.78
C ASP A 102 72.85 -13.43 -19.46
N ASP A 103 73.54 -14.39 -20.09
CA ASP A 103 73.38 -15.84 -19.83
C ASP A 103 73.75 -16.20 -18.38
N VAL A 104 74.81 -15.60 -17.82
CA VAL A 104 75.23 -15.81 -16.42
C VAL A 104 74.22 -15.20 -15.44
N ARG A 105 73.61 -14.07 -15.78
CA ARG A 105 72.64 -13.38 -14.91
C ARG A 105 71.25 -14.03 -14.98
N LYS A 106 70.88 -14.59 -16.13
CA LYS A 106 69.54 -15.14 -16.41
C LYS A 106 68.97 -16.05 -15.32
N PRO A 107 69.71 -17.01 -14.74
CA PRO A 107 69.16 -17.86 -13.67
C PRO A 107 68.73 -17.09 -12.42
N VAL A 108 69.42 -15.99 -12.09
CA VAL A 108 69.05 -15.12 -10.97
C VAL A 108 67.80 -14.31 -11.34
N ASP A 109 67.76 -13.72 -12.53
CA ASP A 109 66.59 -12.96 -12.98
C ASP A 109 65.32 -13.86 -13.05
N ASP A 110 65.47 -15.10 -13.55
CA ASP A 110 64.39 -16.09 -13.62
C ASP A 110 63.93 -16.52 -12.20
N TRP A 111 64.85 -16.67 -11.24
CA TRP A 111 64.52 -16.98 -9.84
C TRP A 111 63.85 -15.80 -9.14
N GLU A 112 64.36 -14.58 -9.29
CA GLU A 112 63.78 -13.35 -8.72
C GLU A 112 62.34 -13.15 -9.23
N ALA A 113 62.08 -13.40 -10.52
CA ALA A 113 60.75 -13.32 -11.09
C ALA A 113 59.80 -14.39 -10.52
N ALA A 114 60.25 -15.65 -10.43
CA ALA A 114 59.45 -16.74 -9.86
C ALA A 114 59.16 -16.52 -8.36
N GLU A 115 60.13 -15.97 -7.63
CA GLU A 115 59.99 -15.65 -6.22
C GLU A 115 59.05 -14.46 -5.99
N GLN A 116 59.12 -13.43 -6.82
CA GLN A 116 58.16 -12.33 -6.78
C GLN A 116 56.74 -12.83 -7.07
N GLU A 117 56.57 -13.71 -8.06
CA GLU A 117 55.27 -14.31 -8.36
C GLU A 117 54.76 -15.17 -7.19
N ARG A 118 55.66 -15.91 -6.51
CA ARG A 118 55.32 -16.66 -5.28
C ARG A 118 54.80 -15.73 -4.19
N ILE A 119 55.51 -14.64 -3.93
CA ILE A 119 55.14 -13.63 -2.92
C ILE A 119 53.80 -12.99 -3.29
N ASP A 120 53.62 -12.55 -4.54
CA ASP A 120 52.41 -11.89 -5.01
C ASP A 120 51.17 -12.79 -4.88
N ARG A 121 51.29 -14.09 -5.19
CA ARG A 121 50.22 -15.07 -4.99
C ARG A 121 49.80 -15.16 -3.52
N HIS A 122 50.77 -15.23 -2.59
CA HIS A 122 50.46 -15.29 -1.15
C HIS A 122 49.88 -13.98 -0.63
N VAL A 123 50.41 -12.83 -1.07
CA VAL A 123 49.89 -11.51 -0.69
C VAL A 123 48.45 -11.34 -1.18
N ALA A 124 48.14 -11.73 -2.42
CA ALA A 124 46.78 -11.68 -2.96
C ALA A 124 45.82 -12.59 -2.18
N ALA A 125 46.25 -13.80 -1.82
CA ALA A 125 45.45 -14.71 -1.01
C ALA A 125 45.22 -14.18 0.42
N LEU A 126 46.21 -13.52 1.03
CA LEU A 126 46.06 -12.88 2.35
C LEU A 126 45.12 -11.68 2.28
N ASP A 127 45.18 -10.87 1.21
CA ASP A 127 44.26 -9.76 1.00
C ASP A 127 42.81 -10.27 0.85
N ALA A 128 42.60 -11.32 0.05
CA ALA A 128 41.31 -12.00 -0.07
C ALA A 128 40.79 -12.51 1.29
N LEU A 129 41.65 -13.18 2.09
CA LEU A 129 41.30 -13.62 3.44
C LEU A 129 40.90 -12.46 4.37
N SER A 130 41.59 -11.33 4.26
CA SER A 130 41.31 -10.16 5.10
C SER A 130 39.95 -9.51 4.80
N LYS A 131 39.44 -9.71 3.58
CA LYS A 131 38.19 -9.13 3.07
C LYS A 131 37.03 -10.11 3.06
N ILE A 132 37.25 -11.39 3.31
CA ILE A 132 36.23 -12.43 3.17
C ILE A 132 35.00 -12.26 4.06
N ALA A 133 35.16 -11.59 5.20
CA ALA A 133 34.07 -11.27 6.12
C ALA A 133 33.58 -9.81 6.00
N GLN A 134 33.97 -9.10 4.94
CA GLN A 134 33.50 -7.77 4.62
C GLN A 134 32.35 -7.88 3.62
N PHE A 135 31.21 -7.25 3.96
CA PHE A 135 30.00 -7.24 3.14
C PHE A 135 29.63 -5.79 2.82
N ASP A 136 28.95 -5.57 1.69
CA ASP A 136 28.56 -4.22 1.24
C ASP A 136 27.54 -3.55 2.17
N GLY A 137 26.83 -4.32 2.99
CA GLY A 137 25.81 -3.86 3.93
C GLY A 137 26.05 -4.31 5.37
N PRO A 138 25.43 -3.63 6.35
CA PRO A 138 25.54 -3.98 7.76
C PRO A 138 24.79 -5.27 8.14
N GLU A 139 23.86 -5.71 7.28
CA GLU A 139 22.99 -6.86 7.51
C GLU A 139 23.05 -7.84 6.32
N PRO A 140 24.16 -8.58 6.14
CA PRO A 140 24.25 -9.58 5.09
C PRO A 140 23.22 -10.69 5.29
N SER A 141 22.74 -11.23 4.17
CA SER A 141 21.85 -12.39 4.12
C SER A 141 22.58 -13.69 4.51
N LEU A 142 21.81 -14.73 4.87
CA LEU A 142 22.39 -16.04 5.15
C LEU A 142 23.12 -16.61 3.93
N ASP A 143 22.59 -16.40 2.72
CA ASP A 143 23.21 -16.88 1.48
C ASP A 143 24.58 -16.23 1.23
N GLU A 144 24.70 -14.92 1.46
CA GLU A 144 25.98 -14.20 1.35
C GLU A 144 27.00 -14.70 2.40
N ILE A 145 26.56 -14.90 3.64
CA ILE A 145 27.41 -15.41 4.71
C ILE A 145 27.87 -16.85 4.42
N ASP A 146 26.95 -17.72 3.99
CA ASP A 146 27.25 -19.12 3.66
C ASP A 146 28.18 -19.21 2.44
N ALA A 147 28.02 -18.33 1.44
CA ALA A 147 28.95 -18.20 0.33
C ALA A 147 30.36 -17.78 0.79
N ALA A 148 30.46 -16.83 1.73
CA ALA A 148 31.74 -16.42 2.31
C ALA A 148 32.39 -17.54 3.15
N ILE A 149 31.60 -18.33 3.89
CA ILE A 149 32.08 -19.50 4.62
C ILE A 149 32.63 -20.56 3.65
N LEU A 150 31.92 -20.82 2.54
CA LEU A 150 32.38 -21.76 1.52
C LEU A 150 33.68 -21.27 0.85
N ALA A 151 33.77 -19.98 0.54
CA ALA A 151 35.00 -19.38 0.02
C ALA A 151 36.15 -19.52 1.03
N LEU A 152 35.89 -19.34 2.33
CA LEU A 152 36.90 -19.51 3.38
C LEU A 152 37.40 -20.96 3.43
N GLN A 153 36.51 -21.94 3.29
CA GLN A 153 36.87 -23.36 3.21
C GLN A 153 37.79 -23.66 2.02
N GLY A 154 37.53 -23.08 0.85
CA GLY A 154 38.43 -23.20 -0.31
C GLY A 154 39.84 -22.65 -0.02
N ILE A 155 39.97 -21.59 0.78
CA ILE A 155 41.27 -21.04 1.18
C ILE A 155 41.96 -21.89 2.26
N TYR A 156 41.22 -22.69 3.02
CA TYR A 156 41.82 -23.66 3.94
C TYR A 156 42.62 -24.74 3.22
N GLU A 157 42.22 -25.10 2.00
CA GLU A 157 42.86 -26.14 1.19
C GLU A 157 44.12 -25.65 0.46
N LEU A 158 44.34 -24.34 0.36
CA LEU A 158 45.59 -23.78 -0.18
C LEU A 158 46.78 -24.10 0.74
N ALA A 159 47.84 -24.65 0.15
CA ALA A 159 49.13 -24.83 0.81
C ALA A 159 49.81 -23.46 0.97
N TRP A 160 50.11 -23.09 2.21
CA TRP A 160 50.82 -21.86 2.55
C TRP A 160 52.28 -22.16 2.80
N ASP A 161 53.16 -21.35 2.22
CA ASP A 161 54.58 -21.42 2.52
C ASP A 161 54.83 -20.94 3.96
N GLU A 162 55.91 -21.42 4.58
CA GLU A 162 56.21 -21.21 5.99
C GLU A 162 56.16 -19.73 6.40
N ASP A 163 56.69 -18.84 5.55
CA ASP A 163 56.72 -17.39 5.76
C ASP A 163 55.33 -16.73 5.88
N PHE A 164 54.29 -17.37 5.31
CA PHE A 164 52.92 -16.83 5.25
C PHE A 164 51.93 -17.65 6.09
N ALA A 165 52.29 -18.89 6.46
CA ALA A 165 51.40 -19.85 7.09
C ALA A 165 50.80 -19.32 8.41
N GLU A 166 51.60 -18.69 9.27
CA GLU A 166 51.11 -18.15 10.54
C GLU A 166 50.09 -17.02 10.32
N ARG A 167 50.42 -16.05 9.45
CA ARG A 167 49.53 -14.92 9.15
C ARG A 167 48.24 -15.41 8.49
N ALA A 168 48.33 -16.37 7.58
CA ALA A 168 47.17 -16.99 6.96
C ALA A 168 46.30 -17.71 8.01
N ALA A 169 46.89 -18.47 8.93
CA ALA A 169 46.16 -19.15 10.00
C ALA A 169 45.43 -18.16 10.92
N GLN A 170 46.07 -17.05 11.30
CA GLN A 170 45.45 -16.00 12.10
C GLN A 170 44.26 -15.34 11.38
N LEU A 171 44.41 -15.00 10.09
CA LEU A 171 43.33 -14.41 9.30
C LEU A 171 42.17 -15.40 9.08
N LYS A 172 42.48 -16.67 8.80
CA LYS A 172 41.49 -17.75 8.66
C LYS A 172 40.67 -17.90 9.93
N GLU A 173 41.32 -17.96 11.08
CA GLU A 173 40.63 -18.12 12.37
C GLU A 173 39.78 -16.89 12.70
N ARG A 174 40.30 -15.68 12.46
CA ARG A 174 39.51 -14.45 12.61
C ARG A 174 38.27 -14.46 11.72
N ALA A 175 38.44 -14.78 10.43
CA ALA A 175 37.33 -14.86 9.48
C ALA A 175 36.30 -15.91 9.91
N ARG A 176 36.75 -17.09 10.35
CA ARG A 176 35.89 -18.16 10.86
C ARG A 176 35.05 -17.68 12.03
N ILE A 177 35.66 -17.06 13.04
CA ILE A 177 34.96 -16.52 14.21
C ILE A 177 33.93 -15.46 13.78
N THR A 178 34.33 -14.51 12.94
CA THR A 178 33.45 -13.43 12.48
C THR A 178 32.26 -13.96 11.69
N LEU A 179 32.49 -14.82 10.69
CA LEU A 179 31.44 -15.39 9.85
C LEU A 179 30.49 -16.28 10.65
N THR A 180 31.00 -17.08 11.59
CA THR A 180 30.16 -17.90 12.47
C THR A 180 29.25 -17.03 13.34
N ALA A 181 29.79 -15.98 13.96
CA ALA A 181 29.01 -15.06 14.78
C ALA A 181 27.95 -14.29 13.97
N LEU A 182 28.30 -13.85 12.75
CA LEU A 182 27.36 -13.22 11.82
C LEU A 182 26.24 -14.19 11.46
N ARG A 183 26.57 -15.42 11.08
CA ARG A 183 25.59 -16.45 10.72
C ARG A 183 24.61 -16.72 11.85
N ASP A 184 25.11 -16.95 13.06
CA ASP A 184 24.26 -17.24 14.22
C ASP A 184 23.33 -16.06 14.56
N THR A 185 23.83 -14.83 14.43
CA THR A 185 23.04 -13.60 14.64
C THR A 185 21.95 -13.47 13.58
N THR A 186 22.28 -13.70 12.31
CA THR A 186 21.35 -13.63 11.19
C THR A 186 20.27 -14.71 11.30
N VAL A 187 20.63 -15.95 11.63
CA VAL A 187 19.67 -17.05 11.87
C VAL A 187 18.70 -16.66 12.98
N ARG A 188 19.19 -16.13 14.10
CA ARG A 188 18.33 -15.70 15.21
C ARG A 188 17.39 -14.58 14.80
N ARG A 189 17.92 -13.53 14.16
CA ARG A 189 17.13 -12.39 13.68
C ARG A 189 16.01 -12.85 12.74
N ASP A 190 16.31 -13.75 11.82
CA ASP A 190 15.35 -14.21 10.82
C ASP A 190 14.29 -15.12 11.46
N ALA A 191 14.67 -15.95 12.45
CA ALA A 191 13.72 -16.71 13.27
C ALA A 191 12.80 -15.80 14.10
N GLU A 192 13.35 -14.78 14.76
CA GLU A 192 12.58 -13.78 15.54
C GLU A 192 11.60 -13.00 14.64
N LYS A 193 12.03 -12.62 13.43
CA LYS A 193 11.16 -11.97 12.44
C LYS A 193 10.02 -12.90 12.00
N ALA A 194 10.31 -14.18 11.77
CA ALA A 194 9.30 -15.18 11.39
C ALA A 194 8.29 -15.43 12.52
N GLU A 195 8.75 -15.58 13.77
CA GLU A 195 7.89 -15.74 14.94
C GLU A 195 7.01 -14.52 15.16
N LEU A 196 7.57 -13.30 15.05
CA LEU A 196 6.79 -12.06 15.17
C LEU A 196 5.74 -11.92 14.07
N ALA A 197 6.04 -12.37 12.84
CA ALA A 197 5.08 -12.38 11.75
C ALA A 197 3.94 -13.38 12.02
N GLN A 198 4.25 -14.57 12.54
CA GLN A 198 3.24 -15.55 12.95
C GLN A 198 2.36 -15.03 14.07
N LEU A 199 2.95 -14.42 15.11
CA LEU A 199 2.19 -13.85 16.22
C LEU A 199 1.24 -12.72 15.76
N ARG A 200 1.71 -11.87 14.85
CA ARG A 200 0.87 -10.81 14.25
C ARG A 200 -0.28 -11.39 13.42
N ALA A 201 -0.02 -12.45 12.65
CA ALA A 201 -1.05 -13.13 11.88
C ALA A 201 -2.11 -13.78 12.80
N GLU A 202 -1.67 -14.47 13.86
CA GLU A 202 -2.58 -15.06 14.86
C GLU A 202 -3.40 -13.98 15.59
N GLN A 203 -2.78 -12.87 15.98
CA GLN A 203 -3.49 -11.75 16.61
C GLN A 203 -4.51 -11.13 15.66
N ALA A 204 -4.17 -10.94 14.39
CA ALA A 204 -5.10 -10.43 13.38
C ALA A 204 -6.28 -11.39 13.16
N GLU A 205 -6.03 -12.70 13.12
CA GLU A 205 -7.07 -13.71 13.00
C GLU A 205 -7.99 -13.74 14.23
N ARG A 206 -7.42 -13.71 15.44
CA ARG A 206 -8.19 -13.61 16.70
C ARG A 206 -9.04 -12.36 16.73
N GLN A 207 -8.50 -11.21 16.30
CA GLN A 207 -9.27 -9.97 16.25
C GLN A 207 -10.42 -10.07 15.26
N ARG A 208 -10.20 -10.62 14.06
CA ARG A 208 -11.26 -10.85 13.09
C ARG A 208 -12.38 -11.74 13.63
N LEU A 209 -12.02 -12.86 14.28
CA LEU A 209 -13.01 -13.75 14.91
C LEU A 209 -13.77 -13.06 16.04
N ALA A 210 -13.11 -12.21 16.83
CA ALA A 210 -13.75 -11.42 17.87
C ALA A 210 -14.71 -10.38 17.29
N ASP A 211 -14.32 -9.69 16.21
CA ASP A 211 -15.16 -8.72 15.51
C ASP A 211 -16.38 -9.40 14.86
N GLU A 212 -16.19 -10.53 14.17
CA GLU A 212 -17.27 -11.35 13.59
C GLU A 212 -18.23 -11.87 14.68
N ALA A 213 -17.70 -12.30 15.84
CA ALA A 213 -18.53 -12.73 16.97
C ALA A 213 -19.32 -11.56 17.60
N ALA A 214 -18.71 -10.38 17.71
CA ALA A 214 -19.36 -9.18 18.21
C ALA A 214 -20.46 -8.69 17.27
N GLU A 215 -20.22 -8.72 15.95
CA GLU A 215 -21.23 -8.39 14.94
C GLU A 215 -22.39 -9.38 14.95
N ALA A 216 -22.10 -10.69 15.03
CA ALA A 216 -23.13 -11.72 15.14
C ALA A 216 -23.96 -11.57 16.43
N GLU A 217 -23.34 -11.20 17.55
CA GLU A 217 -24.05 -10.93 18.80
C GLU A 217 -24.89 -9.65 18.72
N ALA A 218 -24.36 -8.57 18.14
CA ALA A 218 -25.12 -7.34 17.92
C ALA A 218 -26.34 -7.59 17.02
N GLN A 219 -26.19 -8.42 15.98
CA GLN A 219 -27.29 -8.82 15.11
C GLN A 219 -28.34 -9.63 15.88
N ARG A 220 -27.93 -10.63 16.68
CA ARG A 220 -28.85 -11.39 17.54
C ARG A 220 -29.61 -10.50 18.51
N GLN A 221 -28.95 -9.52 19.13
CA GLN A 221 -29.59 -8.56 20.03
C GLN A 221 -30.56 -7.63 19.30
N HIS A 222 -30.20 -7.18 18.10
CA HIS A 222 -31.09 -6.39 17.25
C HIS A 222 -32.35 -7.19 16.87
N ASP A 223 -32.16 -8.41 16.36
CA ASP A 223 -33.26 -9.30 15.96
C ASP A 223 -34.16 -9.63 17.17
N ALA A 224 -33.58 -9.89 18.35
CA ALA A 224 -34.32 -10.13 19.58
C ALA A 224 -35.14 -8.89 20.01
N ARG A 225 -34.57 -7.68 19.88
CA ARG A 225 -35.30 -6.43 20.15
C ARG A 225 -36.45 -6.22 19.17
N VAL A 226 -36.21 -6.41 17.87
CA VAL A 226 -37.26 -6.29 16.85
C VAL A 226 -38.38 -7.29 17.11
N ALA A 227 -38.05 -8.55 17.45
CA ALA A 227 -39.04 -9.56 17.80
C ALA A 227 -39.83 -9.20 19.07
N ALA A 228 -39.16 -8.67 20.10
CA ALA A 228 -39.80 -8.22 21.34
C ALA A 228 -40.72 -7.00 21.11
N GLU A 229 -40.25 -5.99 20.36
CA GLU A 229 -41.04 -4.80 19.99
C GLU A 229 -42.26 -5.20 19.14
N ALA A 230 -42.11 -6.17 18.22
CA ALA A 230 -43.23 -6.70 17.44
C ALA A 230 -44.24 -7.48 18.30
N ALA A 231 -43.77 -8.30 19.25
CA ALA A 231 -44.63 -9.03 20.18
C ALA A 231 -45.38 -8.09 21.14
N GLU A 232 -44.71 -7.05 21.65
CA GLU A 232 -45.34 -6.02 22.48
C GLU A 232 -46.38 -5.24 21.68
N ARG A 233 -46.06 -4.85 20.44
CA ARG A 233 -47.02 -4.18 19.55
C ARG A 233 -48.24 -5.05 19.28
N ALA A 234 -48.04 -6.32 18.95
CA ALA A 234 -49.15 -7.26 18.73
C ALA A 234 -50.02 -7.43 19.99
N THR A 235 -49.40 -7.46 21.18
CA THR A 235 -50.11 -7.53 22.46
C THR A 235 -50.94 -6.26 22.70
N ARG A 236 -50.34 -5.08 22.53
CA ARG A 236 -51.05 -3.79 22.66
C ARG A 236 -52.18 -3.64 21.64
N GLU A 237 -51.96 -4.06 20.39
CA GLU A 237 -53.00 -4.03 19.36
C GLU A 237 -54.15 -4.98 19.69
N ALA A 238 -53.86 -6.18 20.21
CA ALA A 238 -54.86 -7.13 20.70
C ALA A 238 -55.63 -6.58 21.91
N GLU A 239 -54.95 -5.94 22.87
CA GLU A 239 -55.58 -5.30 24.02
C GLU A 239 -56.50 -4.13 23.60
N VAL A 240 -56.04 -3.29 22.67
CA VAL A 240 -56.86 -2.18 22.13
C VAL A 240 -58.07 -2.74 21.36
N ALA A 241 -57.90 -3.79 20.57
CA ALA A 241 -59.01 -4.44 19.87
C ALA A 241 -60.01 -5.05 20.85
N ALA A 242 -59.55 -5.77 21.88
CA ALA A 242 -60.39 -6.33 22.92
C ALA A 242 -61.11 -5.26 23.75
N ALA A 243 -60.44 -4.13 24.05
CA ALA A 243 -61.05 -3.01 24.74
C ALA A 243 -62.15 -2.35 23.89
N ARG A 244 -61.90 -2.15 22.59
CA ARG A 244 -62.91 -1.65 21.64
C ARG A 244 -64.11 -2.59 21.52
N GLU A 245 -63.88 -3.90 21.46
CA GLU A 245 -64.96 -4.89 21.42
C GLU A 245 -65.80 -4.87 22.70
N ARG A 246 -65.15 -4.80 23.88
CA ARG A 246 -65.85 -4.64 25.17
C ARG A 246 -66.65 -3.36 25.26
N GLU A 247 -66.10 -2.24 24.77
CA GLU A 247 -66.80 -0.95 24.73
C GLU A 247 -68.00 -0.99 23.78
N GLN A 248 -67.86 -1.60 22.60
CA GLN A 248 -68.97 -1.80 21.66
C GLN A 248 -70.07 -2.67 22.25
N LEU A 249 -69.72 -3.78 22.93
CA LEU A 249 -70.69 -4.63 23.62
C LEU A 249 -71.37 -3.89 24.78
N ALA A 250 -70.62 -3.13 25.58
CA ALA A 250 -71.17 -2.33 26.67
C ALA A 250 -72.10 -1.22 26.16
N GLN A 251 -71.76 -0.57 25.04
CA GLN A 251 -72.61 0.44 24.42
C GLN A 251 -73.87 -0.19 23.83
N ALA A 252 -73.75 -1.34 23.14
CA ALA A 252 -74.90 -2.08 22.63
C ALA A 252 -75.85 -2.51 23.77
N GLN A 253 -75.30 -2.93 24.91
CA GLN A 253 -76.09 -3.26 26.09
C GLN A 253 -76.79 -2.03 26.67
N ARG A 254 -76.08 -0.90 26.82
CA ARG A 254 -76.68 0.37 27.28
C ARG A 254 -77.80 0.85 26.36
N ASP A 255 -77.61 0.73 25.05
CA ASP A 255 -78.62 1.11 24.06
C ASP A 255 -79.82 0.16 24.11
N ALA A 256 -79.61 -1.15 24.34
CA ALA A 256 -80.68 -2.12 24.54
C ALA A 256 -81.46 -1.85 25.84
N ASP A 257 -80.77 -1.60 26.95
CA ASP A 257 -81.36 -1.27 28.25
C ASP A 257 -82.13 0.05 28.19
N ALA A 258 -81.60 1.07 27.49
CA ALA A 258 -82.28 2.35 27.28
C ALA A 258 -83.55 2.18 26.43
N ARG A 259 -83.52 1.33 25.39
CA ARG A 259 -84.72 0.99 24.59
C ARG A 259 -85.75 0.22 25.42
N ALA A 260 -85.32 -0.72 26.26
CA ALA A 260 -86.19 -1.46 27.16
C ALA A 260 -86.85 -0.53 28.18
N ALA A 261 -86.07 0.34 28.84
CA ALA A 261 -86.58 1.33 29.78
C ALA A 261 -87.55 2.33 29.12
N ALA A 262 -87.26 2.80 27.90
CA ALA A 262 -88.17 3.67 27.15
C ALA A 262 -89.47 2.94 26.76
N ALA A 263 -89.41 1.65 26.42
CA ALA A 263 -90.60 0.85 26.13
C ALA A 263 -91.45 0.58 27.38
N GLU A 264 -90.82 0.30 28.52
CA GLU A 264 -91.50 0.16 29.81
C GLU A 264 -92.15 1.46 30.26
N GLU A 265 -91.45 2.59 30.13
CA GLU A 265 -92.00 3.91 30.46
C GLU A 265 -93.15 4.30 29.51
N ALA A 266 -93.04 4.02 28.22
CA ALA A 266 -94.13 4.22 27.27
C ALA A 266 -95.37 3.36 27.63
N THR A 267 -95.15 2.12 28.08
CA THR A 267 -96.22 1.23 28.54
C THR A 267 -96.86 1.74 29.83
N ARG A 268 -96.06 2.18 30.80
CA ARG A 268 -96.54 2.78 32.05
C ARG A 268 -97.37 4.04 31.80
N LEU A 269 -96.88 4.96 30.96
CA LEU A 269 -97.60 6.17 30.58
C LEU A 269 -98.90 5.87 29.82
N ALA A 270 -98.92 4.82 28.98
CA ALA A 270 -100.13 4.37 28.31
C ALA A 270 -101.16 3.81 29.32
N ASN A 271 -100.72 3.01 30.29
CA ASN A 271 -101.56 2.48 31.35
C ASN A 271 -102.10 3.59 32.26
N GLU A 272 -101.27 4.55 32.70
CA GLU A 272 -101.72 5.69 33.50
C GLU A 272 -102.74 6.56 32.74
N ARG A 273 -102.58 6.75 31.43
CA ARG A 273 -103.57 7.45 30.60
C ARG A 273 -104.87 6.67 30.50
N ALA A 274 -104.81 5.35 30.36
CA ALA A 274 -105.99 4.48 30.35
C ALA A 274 -106.72 4.50 31.70
N GLU A 275 -105.99 4.47 32.82
CA GLU A 275 -106.57 4.54 34.17
C GLU A 275 -107.22 5.91 34.44
N ARG A 276 -106.55 7.02 34.10
CA ARG A 276 -107.14 8.36 34.23
C ARG A 276 -108.39 8.53 33.36
N ALA A 277 -108.41 7.95 32.15
CA ALA A 277 -109.60 7.94 31.29
C ALA A 277 -110.75 7.10 31.89
N ALA A 278 -110.44 5.95 32.49
CA ALA A 278 -111.43 5.13 33.19
C ALA A 278 -111.97 5.81 34.46
N GLU A 279 -111.13 6.55 35.20
CA GLU A 279 -111.53 7.25 36.41
C GLU A 279 -112.38 8.49 36.12
N THR A 280 -112.06 9.24 35.07
CA THR A 280 -112.92 10.35 34.60
C THR A 280 -114.29 9.87 34.12
N GLU A 281 -114.38 8.72 33.44
CA GLU A 281 -115.69 8.18 33.04
C GLU A 281 -116.47 7.61 34.24
N ARG A 282 -115.80 6.98 35.23
CA ARG A 282 -116.44 6.55 36.48
C ARG A 282 -116.99 7.72 37.29
N GLN A 283 -116.25 8.83 37.35
CA GLN A 283 -116.71 10.05 38.05
C GLN A 283 -117.93 10.68 37.35
N ARG A 284 -117.95 10.70 36.01
CA ARG A 284 -119.09 11.24 35.24
C ARG A 284 -120.38 10.45 35.47
N ILE A 285 -120.28 9.12 35.61
CA ILE A 285 -121.43 8.25 35.92
C ILE A 285 -121.92 8.46 37.36
N ALA A 286 -121.02 8.61 38.33
CA ALA A 286 -121.37 8.86 39.72
C ALA A 286 -122.05 10.23 39.91
N ASP A 287 -121.55 11.29 39.27
CA ASP A 287 -122.11 12.63 39.37
C ASP A 287 -123.49 12.73 38.68
N ALA A 288 -123.71 11.98 37.58
CA ALA A 288 -125.00 11.90 36.92
C ALA A 288 -126.08 11.19 37.77
N GLN A 289 -125.71 10.11 38.47
CA GLN A 289 -126.64 9.37 39.35
C GLN A 289 -126.99 10.16 40.63
N ALA A 290 -126.05 10.93 41.18
CA ALA A 290 -126.30 11.78 42.36
C ALA A 290 -127.27 12.93 42.04
N ALA A 291 -127.15 13.55 40.87
CA ALA A 291 -128.03 14.64 40.43
C ALA A 291 -129.49 14.18 40.22
N GLU A 292 -129.70 12.96 39.72
CA GLU A 292 -131.04 12.41 39.48
C GLU A 292 -131.76 12.00 40.78
N ALA A 293 -131.02 11.45 41.76
CA ALA A 293 -131.56 11.09 43.07
C ALA A 293 -132.02 12.32 43.87
N GLU A 294 -131.31 13.45 43.80
CA GLU A 294 -131.68 14.66 44.53
C GLU A 294 -132.88 15.40 43.91
N ALA A 295 -133.02 15.35 42.58
CA ALA A 295 -134.16 15.94 41.88
C ALA A 295 -135.48 15.18 42.12
N ALA A 296 -135.42 13.86 42.36
CA ALA A 296 -136.59 13.04 42.69
C ALA A 296 -137.12 13.33 44.11
N ARG A 297 -136.23 13.48 45.11
CA ARG A 297 -136.61 13.73 46.52
C ARG A 297 -137.38 15.04 46.70
N LYS A 298 -136.94 16.13 46.06
CA LYS A 298 -137.57 17.46 46.15
C LYS A 298 -138.98 17.54 45.51
N ARG A 299 -139.33 16.62 44.59
CA ARG A 299 -140.65 16.59 43.93
C ARG A 299 -141.72 15.89 44.78
N GLU A 300 -141.34 14.89 45.56
CA GLU A 300 -142.28 14.13 46.39
C GLU A 300 -142.67 14.88 47.67
N GLU A 301 -141.73 15.57 48.32
CA GLU A 301 -142.00 16.36 49.54
C GLU A 301 -142.99 17.52 49.29
N ASN A 302 -142.89 18.19 48.14
CA ASN A 302 -143.78 19.29 47.76
C ASN A 302 -145.21 18.84 47.44
N LYS A 303 -145.41 17.62 46.92
CA LYS A 303 -146.76 17.08 46.65
C LYS A 303 -147.49 16.73 47.95
N ALA A 304 -146.78 16.14 48.91
CA ALA A 304 -147.35 15.75 50.20
C ALA A 304 -147.81 16.98 51.01
N HIS A 305 -147.02 18.06 51.02
CA HIS A 305 -147.34 19.30 51.74
C HIS A 305 -148.63 19.95 51.23
N LYS A 306 -148.77 20.09 49.90
CA LYS A 306 -149.95 20.71 49.26
C LYS A 306 -151.24 19.93 49.49
N LYS A 307 -151.17 18.59 49.49
CA LYS A 307 -152.33 17.73 49.73
C LYS A 307 -152.87 17.88 51.15
N LYS A 308 -151.99 17.99 52.15
CA LYS A 308 -152.36 18.12 53.56
C LYS A 308 -153.15 19.41 53.83
N ILE A 309 -152.66 20.53 53.31
CA ILE A 309 -153.27 21.85 53.54
C ILE A 309 -154.63 21.98 52.86
N ASN A 310 -154.78 21.47 51.64
CA ASN A 310 -156.07 21.49 50.95
C ASN A 310 -157.14 20.66 51.65
N ASN A 311 -156.79 19.47 52.12
CA ASN A 311 -157.75 18.63 52.83
C ASN A 311 -158.19 19.26 54.15
N ALA A 312 -157.28 19.97 54.86
CA ALA A 312 -157.63 20.71 56.06
C ALA A 312 -158.61 21.86 55.77
N ALA A 313 -158.40 22.59 54.67
CA ALA A 313 -159.32 23.65 54.22
C ALA A 313 -160.70 23.10 53.86
N VAL A 314 -160.77 21.94 53.18
CA VAL A 314 -162.04 21.27 52.86
C VAL A 314 -162.79 20.90 54.13
N ALA A 315 -162.12 20.26 55.08
CA ALA A 315 -162.73 19.85 56.34
C ALA A 315 -163.29 21.04 57.14
N ALA A 316 -162.56 22.16 57.15
CA ALA A 316 -163.00 23.38 57.84
C ALA A 316 -164.26 24.00 57.19
N LEU A 317 -164.31 24.04 55.85
CA LEU A 317 -165.46 24.57 55.10
C LEU A 317 -166.72 23.72 55.29
N VAL A 318 -166.58 22.39 55.38
CA VAL A 318 -167.72 21.51 55.71
C VAL A 318 -168.22 21.78 57.13
N LYS A 319 -167.31 21.78 58.11
CA LYS A 319 -167.69 21.84 59.52
C LYS A 319 -168.26 23.19 59.95
N HIS A 320 -167.72 24.29 59.44
CA HIS A 320 -168.06 25.64 59.89
C HIS A 320 -168.79 26.48 58.85
N GLY A 321 -168.58 26.20 57.56
CA GLY A 321 -169.27 26.89 56.47
C GLY A 321 -170.65 26.32 56.15
N GLY A 322 -171.02 25.16 56.71
CA GLY A 322 -172.28 24.48 56.42
C GLY A 322 -172.38 23.93 55.00
N LEU A 323 -171.26 23.84 54.27
CA LEU A 323 -171.22 23.28 52.91
C LEU A 323 -171.18 21.75 52.94
N SER A 324 -171.80 21.10 51.95
CA SER A 324 -171.59 19.68 51.70
C SER A 324 -170.16 19.42 51.24
N GLU A 325 -169.65 18.19 51.47
CA GLU A 325 -168.24 17.86 51.23
C GLU A 325 -167.79 18.08 49.79
N ASP A 326 -168.65 17.78 48.82
CA ASP A 326 -168.36 17.99 47.40
C ASP A 326 -168.31 19.48 47.05
N ALA A 327 -169.21 20.29 47.62
CA ALA A 327 -169.19 21.75 47.43
C ALA A 327 -167.96 22.39 48.09
N ALA A 328 -167.53 21.88 49.26
CA ALA A 328 -166.32 22.34 49.94
C ALA A 328 -165.04 21.99 49.16
N LYS A 329 -164.94 20.79 48.58
CA LYS A 329 -163.82 20.41 47.68
C LYS A 329 -163.76 21.32 46.46
N ALA A 330 -164.90 21.56 45.81
CA ALA A 330 -164.98 22.46 44.66
C ALA A 330 -164.53 23.88 45.02
N ALA A 331 -164.95 24.40 46.18
CA ALA A 331 -164.53 25.71 46.67
C ALA A 331 -163.00 25.77 46.94
N VAL A 332 -162.42 24.78 47.60
CA VAL A 332 -160.96 24.73 47.86
C VAL A 332 -160.16 24.63 46.56
N VAL A 333 -160.62 23.85 45.57
CA VAL A 333 -159.99 23.76 44.25
C VAL A 333 -160.07 25.11 43.52
N ALA A 334 -161.22 25.76 43.51
CA ALA A 334 -161.39 27.07 42.88
C ALA A 334 -160.50 28.14 43.54
N ILE A 335 -160.34 28.12 44.87
CA ILE A 335 -159.44 29.02 45.60
C ILE A 335 -157.96 28.69 45.33
N ALA A 336 -157.58 27.41 45.30
CA ALA A 336 -156.22 26.97 44.99
C ALA A 336 -155.80 27.35 43.56
N LEU A 337 -156.74 27.33 42.61
CA LEU A 337 -156.57 27.80 41.23
C LEU A 337 -156.73 29.32 41.08
N LYS A 338 -156.95 30.06 42.19
CA LYS A 338 -157.15 31.53 42.24
C LYS A 338 -158.34 32.04 41.43
N GLN A 339 -159.36 31.20 41.22
CA GLN A 339 -160.57 31.54 40.46
C GLN A 339 -161.61 32.32 41.28
N VAL A 340 -161.47 32.32 42.61
CA VAL A 340 -162.28 33.15 43.52
C VAL A 340 -161.48 34.40 43.89
N PRO A 341 -161.87 35.61 43.43
CA PRO A 341 -161.12 36.83 43.70
C PRO A 341 -161.06 37.15 45.20
N ASN A 342 -159.93 37.70 45.64
CA ASN A 342 -159.69 38.17 47.02
C ASN A 342 -159.65 37.08 48.12
N VAL A 343 -159.46 35.80 47.76
CA VAL A 343 -159.23 34.69 48.72
C VAL A 343 -158.09 33.79 48.22
N THR A 344 -157.19 33.33 49.10
CA THR A 344 -156.06 32.43 48.76
C THR A 344 -155.82 31.33 49.82
N ILE A 345 -155.27 30.19 49.38
CA ILE A 345 -154.74 29.13 50.26
C ILE A 345 -153.21 29.21 50.25
N THR A 346 -152.62 29.34 51.43
CA THR A 346 -151.16 29.37 51.60
C THR A 346 -150.65 27.96 51.87
N TYR A 347 -149.71 27.49 51.05
CA TYR A 347 -149.07 26.18 51.17
C TYR A 347 -147.66 26.27 51.76
#